data_AF-A0A6B3N7I9-F1
#
_entry.id   AF-A0A6B3N7I9-F1
#
_cell.length_a   1.000
_cell.length_b   1.000
_cell.length_c   1.000
_cell.angle_alpha   90.00
_cell.angle_beta   90.00
_cell.angle_gamma   90.00
#
_symmetry.space_group_name_H-M   'P 1'
#
loop_
_entity.id
_entity.type
_entity.pdbx_description
1 polymer ?
#
loop_
_entity_poly.entity_id
_entity_poly.type
_entity_poly.pdbx_seq_one_letter_code
_entity_poly.pdbx_strand_id
1 'polypeptide(L)'
;GKNVVVSAGVKVLGNIQIGDNVRIGAGSIVLQDVPPDCTVVGIPGRIVRRLGQRLDPLDHGKLPDTQASLLQELLKRVERLEKQLQTLHIGSYKRTLEQERDGDSTCKSSPAPENSYQNDVYTV
;
A
#
# COMPACT_ATOMS: atom_id res chain seq x y z
N GLY A 1 31.71 -13.56 17.12
CA GLY A 1 31.73 -12.96 18.46
C GLY A 1 31.54 -14.02 19.52
N LYS A 2 31.57 -13.62 20.79
CA LYS A 2 31.26 -14.41 21.99
C LYS A 2 29.81 -14.16 22.43
N ASN A 3 29.20 -15.10 23.15
CA ASN A 3 27.84 -15.01 23.67
C ASN A 3 26.76 -14.78 22.60
N VAL A 4 26.90 -15.44 21.45
CA VAL A 4 25.91 -15.36 20.36
C VAL A 4 24.83 -16.42 20.58
N VAL A 5 23.56 -16.00 20.58
CA VAL A 5 22.41 -16.90 20.67
C VAL A 5 21.80 -17.05 19.28
N VAL A 6 21.81 -18.28 18.76
CA VAL A 6 21.19 -18.63 17.48
C VAL A 6 19.96 -19.50 17.74
N SER A 7 18.79 -19.02 17.30
CA SER A 7 17.53 -19.75 17.46
C SER A 7 17.36 -20.82 16.36
N ALA A 8 16.37 -21.69 16.53
CA ALA A 8 16.05 -22.73 15.56
C ALA A 8 15.64 -22.15 14.19
N GLY A 9 16.03 -22.84 13.10
CA GLY A 9 15.65 -22.48 11.73
C GLY A 9 16.33 -21.23 11.16
N VAL A 10 17.35 -20.70 11.84
CA VAL A 10 18.15 -19.59 11.32
C VAL A 10 19.02 -20.06 10.15
N LYS A 11 19.09 -19.24 9.11
CA LYS A 11 20.03 -19.42 8.00
C LYS A 11 21.00 -18.24 7.93
N VAL A 12 22.28 -18.53 8.05
CA VAL A 12 23.36 -17.56 7.93
C VAL A 12 24.02 -17.79 6.58
N LEU A 13 23.96 -16.80 5.68
CA LEU A 13 24.45 -16.93 4.32
C LEU A 13 25.60 -15.95 4.06
N GLY A 14 26.69 -16.45 3.49
CA GLY A 14 27.85 -15.66 3.10
C GLY A 14 28.95 -15.57 4.16
N ASN A 15 30.03 -14.87 3.80
CA ASN A 15 31.12 -14.56 4.72
C ASN A 15 30.74 -13.35 5.58
N ILE A 16 29.96 -13.60 6.63
CA ILE A 16 29.48 -12.54 7.52
C ILE A 16 30.12 -12.62 8.91
N GLN A 17 30.30 -11.45 9.52
CA GLN A 17 30.81 -11.28 10.87
C GLN A 17 29.67 -10.98 11.84
N ILE A 18 29.60 -11.78 12.90
CA ILE A 18 28.63 -11.59 14.00
C ILE A 18 29.38 -11.08 15.22
N GLY A 19 28.97 -9.93 15.75
CA GLY A 19 29.53 -9.31 16.95
C GLY A 19 29.25 -10.09 18.24
N ASP A 20 29.71 -9.55 19.36
CA ASP A 20 29.52 -10.14 20.69
C ASP A 20 28.10 -9.86 21.22
N ASN A 21 27.56 -10.75 22.06
CA ASN A 21 26.24 -10.64 22.70
C ASN A 21 25.05 -10.51 21.72
N VAL A 22 25.20 -11.03 20.50
CA VAL A 22 24.16 -10.98 19.47
C VAL A 22 23.10 -12.07 19.70
N ARG A 23 21.83 -11.75 19.43
CA ARG A 23 20.71 -12.71 19.46
C ARG A 23 20.02 -12.78 18.11
N ILE A 24 19.94 -13.95 17.51
CA ILE A 24 19.23 -14.17 16.23
C ILE A 24 17.95 -14.94 16.51
N GLY A 25 16.80 -14.35 16.12
CA GLY A 25 15.48 -14.94 16.29
C GLY A 25 15.21 -16.12 15.36
N ALA A 26 14.27 -16.97 15.72
CA ALA A 26 13.94 -18.18 14.96
C ALA A 26 13.51 -17.86 13.51
N GLY A 27 13.89 -18.72 12.57
CA GLY A 27 13.52 -18.57 11.15
C GLY A 27 14.14 -17.36 10.44
N SER A 28 15.12 -16.68 11.03
CA SER A 28 15.72 -15.48 10.42
C SER A 28 16.77 -15.83 9.36
N ILE A 29 16.89 -14.99 8.32
CA ILE A 29 17.94 -15.12 7.31
C ILE A 29 18.91 -13.94 7.42
N VAL A 30 20.16 -14.21 7.81
CA VAL A 30 21.19 -13.17 7.96
C VAL A 30 22.03 -13.11 6.70
N LEU A 31 22.02 -11.94 6.05
CA LEU A 31 22.71 -11.66 4.78
C LEU A 31 23.84 -10.63 4.91
N GLN A 32 23.96 -9.99 6.08
CA GLN A 32 24.89 -8.88 6.32
C GLN A 32 25.52 -9.01 7.71
N ASP A 33 26.67 -8.36 7.90
CA ASP A 33 27.38 -8.31 9.17
C ASP A 33 26.51 -7.72 10.28
N VAL A 34 26.61 -8.32 11.47
CA VAL A 34 25.79 -7.95 12.63
C VAL A 34 26.68 -7.32 13.70
N PRO A 35 26.46 -6.05 14.07
CA PRO A 35 27.23 -5.40 15.13
C PRO A 35 26.95 -6.02 16.51
N PRO A 36 27.83 -5.83 17.51
CA PRO A 36 27.64 -6.34 18.87
C PRO A 36 26.38 -5.78 19.55
N ASP A 37 25.90 -6.49 20.57
CA ASP A 37 24.75 -6.13 21.43
C ASP A 37 23.43 -5.91 20.67
N CYS A 38 23.26 -6.63 19.55
CA CYS A 38 22.11 -6.50 18.66
C CYS A 38 21.20 -7.74 18.64
N THR A 39 19.94 -7.53 18.24
CA THR A 39 18.99 -8.64 18.00
C THR A 39 18.49 -8.57 16.57
N VAL A 40 18.60 -9.69 15.84
CA VAL A 40 18.20 -9.82 14.42
C VAL A 40 16.99 -10.73 14.31
N VAL A 41 15.96 -10.31 13.58
CA VAL A 41 14.75 -11.10 13.31
C VAL A 41 14.26 -10.92 11.88
N GLY A 42 13.54 -11.91 11.34
CA GLY A 42 12.80 -11.82 10.09
C GLY A 42 13.52 -12.34 8.84
N ILE A 43 12.80 -12.31 7.72
CA ILE A 43 13.28 -12.71 6.39
C ILE A 43 12.98 -11.55 5.42
N PRO A 44 13.98 -10.82 4.89
CA PRO A 44 15.40 -10.84 5.28
C PRO A 44 15.60 -10.34 6.73
N GLY A 45 16.63 -10.84 7.41
CA GLY A 45 16.93 -10.52 8.81
C GLY A 45 17.27 -9.05 9.01
N ARG A 46 16.51 -8.36 9.87
CA ARG A 46 16.71 -6.95 10.22
C ARG A 46 17.07 -6.82 11.69
N ILE A 47 17.91 -5.84 12.01
CA ILE A 47 18.30 -5.52 13.38
C ILE A 47 17.15 -4.75 14.05
N VAL A 48 16.52 -5.35 15.06
CA VAL A 48 15.37 -4.77 15.79
C VAL A 48 15.72 -4.28 17.19
N ARG A 49 16.93 -4.57 17.67
CA ARG A 49 17.41 -4.10 18.96
C ARG A 49 18.86 -3.73 18.85
N ARG A 50 19.24 -2.58 19.41
CA ARG A 50 20.62 -2.14 19.57
C ARG A 50 20.79 -1.58 20.98
N LEU A 51 21.79 -2.06 21.72
CA LEU A 51 22.14 -1.55 23.07
C LEU A 51 20.97 -1.56 24.08
N GLY A 52 20.11 -2.57 24.02
CA GLY A 52 18.99 -2.66 24.96
C GLY A 52 17.73 -1.93 24.52
N GLN A 53 17.83 -0.94 23.63
CA GLN A 53 16.69 -0.21 23.10
C GLN A 53 16.06 -0.98 21.94
N ARG A 54 14.74 -1.18 22.00
CA ARG A 54 13.97 -1.61 20.84
C ARG A 54 14.09 -0.50 19.80
N LEU A 55 14.66 -0.84 18.66
CA LEU A 55 14.49 -0.02 17.47
C LEU A 55 13.09 -0.40 17.01
N ASP A 56 12.12 0.49 17.18
CA ASP A 56 10.75 0.20 16.77
C ASP A 56 10.76 -0.15 15.28
N PRO A 57 10.44 -1.41 14.91
CA PRO A 57 10.50 -1.83 13.51
C PRO A 57 9.33 -1.29 12.68
N LEU A 58 8.47 -0.47 13.30
CA LEU A 58 7.17 -0.04 12.81
C LEU A 58 7.17 1.43 12.38
N ASP A 59 8.29 1.92 11.86
CA ASP A 59 8.34 3.20 11.15
C ASP A 59 7.80 2.97 9.72
N HIS A 60 6.50 2.70 9.62
CA HIS A 60 5.78 2.42 8.36
C HIS A 60 5.76 3.63 7.39
N GLY A 61 6.39 4.75 7.76
CA GLY A 61 6.48 5.96 6.95
C GLY A 61 7.73 6.09 6.09
N LYS A 62 8.68 5.12 6.12
CA LYS A 62 9.99 5.27 5.46
C LYS A 62 10.42 4.17 4.50
N LEU A 63 9.57 3.18 4.23
CA LEU A 63 9.81 2.32 3.08
C LEU A 63 9.24 3.01 1.84
N PRO A 64 10.04 3.25 0.77
CA PRO A 64 9.47 3.60 -0.52
C PRO A 64 8.63 2.39 -0.96
N ASP A 65 7.32 2.51 -0.79
CA ASP A 65 6.36 1.52 -1.24
C ASP A 65 6.61 1.28 -2.73
N THR A 66 7.11 0.09 -3.07
CA THR A 66 7.33 -0.31 -4.47
C THR A 66 6.04 -0.27 -5.28
N GLN A 67 4.91 -0.37 -4.58
CA GLN A 67 3.56 -0.25 -5.12
C GLN A 67 2.99 1.17 -5.03
N ALA A 68 3.61 2.11 -4.29
CA ALA A 68 3.10 3.48 -4.25
C ALA A 68 3.18 4.14 -5.61
N SER A 69 4.22 3.88 -6.41
CA SER A 69 4.28 4.37 -7.79
C SER A 69 3.10 3.85 -8.63
N LEU A 70 2.69 2.59 -8.43
CA LEU A 70 1.55 2.00 -9.11
C LEU A 70 0.23 2.61 -8.60
N LEU A 71 0.09 2.77 -7.28
CA LEU A 71 -1.10 3.37 -6.68
C LEU A 71 -1.27 4.83 -7.11
N GLN A 72 -0.19 5.61 -7.11
CA GLN A 72 -0.19 7.00 -7.59
C GLN A 72 -0.56 7.08 -9.07
N GLU A 73 -0.10 6.14 -9.88
CA GLU A 73 -0.48 6.06 -11.29
C GLU A 73 -1.95 5.69 -11.48
N LEU A 74 -2.47 4.74 -10.69
CA LEU A 74 -3.88 4.39 -10.69
C LEU A 74 -4.75 5.58 -10.25
N LEU A 75 -4.38 6.29 -9.19
CA LEU A 75 -5.12 7.46 -8.70
C LEU A 75 -5.16 8.59 -9.74
N LYS A 76 -4.03 8.88 -10.40
CA LYS A 76 -3.99 9.84 -11.52
C LYS A 76 -4.91 9.42 -12.67
N ARG A 77 -5.00 8.12 -12.94
CA ARG A 77 -5.87 7.60 -14.00
C ARG A 77 -7.35 7.74 -13.64
N VAL A 78 -7.72 7.50 -12.38
CA VAL A 78 -9.09 7.73 -11.87
C VAL A 78 -9.47 9.20 -11.99
N GLU A 79 -8.62 10.12 -11.53
CA GLU A 79 -8.89 11.56 -11.61
C GLU A 79 -9.09 12.04 -13.07
N ARG A 80 -8.27 11.51 -14.00
CA ARG A 80 -8.43 11.82 -15.42
C ARG A 80 -9.76 11.31 -15.97
N LEU A 81 -10.14 10.08 -15.64
CA LEU A 81 -11.41 9.51 -16.09
C LEU A 81 -12.60 10.31 -15.54
N GLU A 82 -12.54 10.74 -14.28
CA GLU A 82 -13.56 11.58 -13.66
C GLU A 82 -13.68 12.96 -14.36
N LYS A 83 -12.56 13.62 -14.68
CA LYS A 83 -12.57 14.88 -15.45
C LYS A 83 -13.16 14.72 -16.85
N GLN A 84 -12.87 13.59 -17.50
CA GLN A 84 -13.46 13.26 -18.80
C GLN A 84 -14.97 13.08 -18.69
N LEU A 85 -15.45 12.36 -17.66
CA LEU A 85 -16.87 12.21 -17.40
C LEU A 85 -17.56 13.54 -17.09
N GLN A 86 -16.95 14.44 -16.31
CA GLN A 86 -17.52 15.77 -16.04
C GLN A 86 -17.67 16.61 -17.31
N THR A 87 -16.65 16.59 -18.18
CA THR A 87 -16.68 17.31 -19.46
C THR A 87 -17.76 16.75 -20.39
N LEU A 88 -17.89 15.43 -20.44
CA LEU A 88 -18.92 14.74 -21.22
C LEU A 88 -20.32 14.97 -20.64
N HIS A 89 -20.48 15.02 -19.32
CA HIS A 89 -21.76 15.28 -18.66
C HIS A 89 -22.27 16.69 -18.97
N ILE A 90 -21.38 17.69 -18.98
CA ILE A 90 -21.72 19.08 -19.33
C ILE A 90 -22.08 19.23 -20.81
N GLY A 91 -21.40 18.51 -21.71
CA GLY A 91 -21.68 18.54 -23.15
C GLY A 91 -22.96 17.80 -23.56
N SER A 92 -23.34 16.75 -22.80
CA SER A 92 -24.54 15.95 -23.07
C SER A 92 -25.82 16.64 -22.60
N TYR A 93 -25.76 17.37 -21.47
CA TYR A 93 -26.93 18.04 -20.89
C TYR A 93 -27.28 19.36 -21.59
N LYS A 94 -26.31 20.04 -22.21
CA LYS A 94 -26.57 21.28 -22.96
C LYS A 94 -27.23 21.06 -24.31
N ARG A 95 -27.03 19.91 -24.95
CA ARG A 95 -27.61 19.64 -26.28
C ARG A 95 -29.10 19.37 -26.22
N THR A 96 -29.60 18.86 -25.09
CA THR A 96 -31.03 18.64 -24.85
C THR A 96 -31.81 19.92 -24.55
N LEU A 97 -31.21 20.97 -23.98
CA LEU A 97 -31.97 22.17 -23.56
C LEU A 97 -32.02 23.30 -24.61
N GLU A 98 -31.14 23.29 -25.62
CA GLU A 98 -31.23 24.23 -26.75
C GLU A 98 -32.16 23.72 -27.86
N GLN A 99 -32.45 22.42 -27.88
CA GLN A 99 -33.38 21.81 -28.85
C GLN A 99 -34.85 21.85 -28.39
N GLU A 100 -35.13 22.17 -27.12
CA GLU A 100 -36.49 22.32 -26.57
C GLU A 100 -37.09 23.73 -26.75
N ARG A 101 -36.35 24.71 -27.31
CA ARG A 101 -36.92 26.05 -27.58
C ARG A 101 -37.54 26.21 -28.97
N ASP A 102 -37.19 25.34 -29.91
CA ASP A 102 -37.64 25.40 -31.31
C ASP A 102 -38.23 24.05 -31.74
N GLY A 103 -39.31 23.56 -31.11
CA GLY A 103 -39.91 22.32 -31.60
C GLY A 103 -40.97 21.66 -30.72
N ASP A 104 -42.20 22.11 -30.92
CA ASP A 104 -43.43 21.31 -30.86
C ASP A 104 -43.90 20.71 -29.52
N SER A 105 -45.09 21.17 -29.15
CA SER A 105 -46.03 20.54 -28.23
C SER A 105 -46.12 19.02 -28.36
N THR A 106 -45.68 18.27 -27.36
CA THR A 106 -46.45 17.13 -26.81
C THR A 106 -45.84 16.64 -25.50
N CYS A 107 -46.73 16.41 -24.54
CA CYS A 107 -46.46 15.80 -23.25
C CYS A 107 -46.02 14.32 -23.37
N LYS A 108 -45.09 13.87 -22.50
CA LYS A 108 -45.26 12.72 -21.58
C LYS A 108 -43.98 12.31 -20.82
N SER A 109 -44.15 12.23 -19.50
CA SER A 109 -43.50 11.35 -18.51
C SER A 109 -41.99 11.07 -18.61
N SER A 110 -41.25 11.66 -17.67
CA SER A 110 -39.94 11.25 -17.19
C SER A 110 -39.88 9.79 -16.69
N PRO A 111 -38.74 9.12 -16.86
CA PRO A 111 -38.27 8.15 -15.88
C PRO A 111 -36.87 8.50 -15.35
N ALA A 112 -36.72 8.56 -14.03
CA ALA A 112 -35.43 8.57 -13.34
C ALA A 112 -34.90 7.13 -13.24
N PRO A 113 -33.61 6.85 -13.47
CA PRO A 113 -33.03 5.59 -13.06
C PRO A 113 -32.56 5.70 -11.59
N GLU A 114 -33.34 5.10 -10.69
CA GLU A 114 -32.82 4.57 -9.44
C GLU A 114 -31.89 3.41 -9.79
N ASN A 115 -30.64 3.42 -9.30
CA ASN A 115 -29.95 2.15 -9.13
C ASN A 115 -29.10 2.15 -7.85
N SER A 116 -29.52 1.25 -6.99
CA SER A 116 -29.05 0.92 -5.65
C SER A 116 -27.75 0.11 -5.73
N TYR A 117 -26.62 0.74 -5.44
CA TYR A 117 -25.40 0.01 -5.11
C TYR A 117 -25.41 -0.32 -3.62
N GLN A 118 -26.10 -1.41 -3.32
CA GLN A 118 -26.12 -2.08 -2.04
C GLN A 118 -24.98 -3.12 -2.05
N ASN A 119 -24.19 -3.14 -0.96
CA ASN A 119 -23.39 -4.28 -0.43
C ASN A 119 -22.00 -4.56 -1.07
N ASP A 120 -20.92 -4.91 -0.34
CA ASP A 120 -20.74 -5.31 1.06
C ASP A 120 -19.33 -4.97 1.59
N VAL A 121 -19.28 -4.69 2.89
CA VAL A 121 -18.11 -4.57 3.76
C VAL A 121 -17.42 -5.93 3.89
N TYR A 122 -16.17 -6.07 3.47
CA TYR A 122 -15.34 -7.23 3.83
C TYR A 122 -14.57 -6.94 5.11
N THR A 123 -15.07 -7.49 6.21
CA THR A 123 -14.36 -7.71 7.48
C THR A 123 -14.10 -9.21 7.63
N VAL A 124 -12.86 -9.66 7.46
CA VAL A 124 -12.16 -10.68 8.28
C VAL A 124 -10.68 -10.69 7.95
#